data_AF-A0A6B2V7N0-F1
#
_entry.id   AF-A0A6B2V7N0-F1
#
_cell.length_a   1.000
_cell.length_b   1.000
_cell.length_c   1.000
_cell.angle_alpha   90.00
_cell.angle_beta   90.00
_cell.angle_gamma   90.00
#
_symmetry.space_group_name_H-M   'P 1'
#
loop_
_entity.id
_entity.type
_entity.pdbx_description
1 polymer ?
#
loop_
_entity_poly.entity_id
_entity_poly.type
_entity_poly.pdbx_seq_one_letter_code
_entity_poly.pdbx_strand_id
1 'polypeptide(L)'
;MSGVDAKPDGAALASVTVRAAAAWFLDQRTLSRHGTVRAFEEGFRRTLGELLPHVEQLAAALPADDVPAKVALAALAEARRRLDEDEAAGLRGEVERVRRIAKSVLALCGHHDVLTSLRTYESAGRRPSAEGEDAP
;
A
#
# COMPACT_ATOMS: atom_id res chain seq x y z
N MET A 1 20.79 20.62 20.47
CA MET A 1 19.33 20.49 20.39
C MET A 1 19.05 19.47 19.29
N SER A 2 18.37 18.39 19.66
CA SER A 2 18.29 17.11 18.95
C SER A 2 17.84 17.22 17.50
N GLY A 3 18.63 16.63 16.60
CA GLY A 3 18.14 16.16 15.31
C GLY A 3 17.16 15.02 15.56
N VAL A 4 15.96 15.15 15.01
CA VAL A 4 15.05 14.02 14.84
C VAL A 4 15.68 13.12 13.78
N ASP A 5 16.51 12.18 14.23
CA ASP A 5 16.82 10.96 13.47
C ASP A 5 15.53 10.13 13.42
N ALA A 6 14.63 10.51 12.52
CA ALA A 6 13.57 9.62 12.08
C ALA A 6 14.25 8.52 11.26
N LYS A 7 14.78 7.51 11.95
CA LYS A 7 15.22 6.25 11.34
C LYS A 7 14.05 5.80 10.47
N PRO A 8 14.21 5.72 9.14
CA PRO A 8 13.11 5.36 8.28
C PRO A 8 12.63 3.98 8.69
N ASP A 9 11.32 3.86 8.93
CA ASP A 9 10.70 2.58 9.28
C ASP A 9 11.11 1.53 8.23
N GLY A 10 11.54 0.35 8.70
CA GLY A 10 11.95 -0.73 7.79
C GLY A 10 10.85 -1.09 6.78
N ALA A 11 9.58 -0.92 7.18
CA ALA A 11 8.41 -1.05 6.33
C ALA A 11 8.33 0.03 5.23
N ALA A 12 8.73 1.27 5.53
CA ALA A 12 8.74 2.36 4.55
C ALA A 12 9.83 2.15 3.48
N LEU A 13 11.03 1.69 3.87
CA LEU A 13 12.08 1.34 2.90
C LEU A 13 11.71 0.12 2.06
N ALA A 14 11.11 -0.91 2.67
CA ALA A 14 10.58 -2.06 1.94
C ALA A 14 9.49 -1.65 0.92
N SER A 15 8.62 -0.69 1.28
CA SER A 15 7.61 -0.09 0.39
C SER A 15 8.24 0.68 -0.78
N VAL A 16 9.32 1.44 -0.58
CA VAL A 16 10.01 2.15 -1.67
C VAL A 16 10.66 1.18 -2.65
N THR A 17 11.39 0.18 -2.15
CA THR A 17 12.07 -0.81 -3.00
C THR A 17 11.07 -1.63 -3.81
N VAL A 18 9.97 -2.07 -3.19
CA VAL A 18 8.96 -2.86 -3.91
C VAL A 18 8.19 -2.03 -4.93
N ARG A 19 7.93 -0.74 -4.66
CA ARG A 19 7.34 0.18 -5.64
C ARG A 19 8.24 0.34 -6.87
N ALA A 20 9.54 0.51 -6.67
CA ALA A 20 10.49 0.60 -7.77
C ALA A 20 10.52 -0.70 -8.60
N ALA A 21 10.52 -1.86 -7.93
CA ALA A 21 10.44 -3.17 -8.59
C ALA A 21 9.14 -3.36 -9.40
N ALA A 22 7.99 -2.97 -8.84
CA ALA A 22 6.70 -3.04 -9.51
C ALA A 22 6.62 -2.11 -10.72
N ALA A 23 7.09 -0.87 -10.58
CA ALA A 23 7.15 0.09 -11.69
C ALA A 23 8.08 -0.41 -12.80
N TRP A 24 9.27 -0.93 -12.45
CA TRP A 24 10.20 -1.50 -13.41
C TRP A 24 9.61 -2.70 -14.16
N PHE A 25 8.90 -3.60 -13.45
CA PHE A 25 8.25 -4.76 -14.07
C PHE A 25 7.16 -4.32 -15.07
N LEU A 26 6.38 -3.29 -14.72
CA LEU A 26 5.35 -2.74 -15.59
C LEU A 26 5.93 -2.05 -16.84
N ASP A 27 7.10 -1.44 -16.73
CA ASP A 27 7.77 -0.77 -17.86
C ASP A 27 8.42 -1.76 -18.86
N GLN A 28 8.62 -3.03 -18.47
CA GLN A 28 9.20 -4.04 -19.36
C GLN A 28 8.37 -4.21 -20.63
N ARG A 29 9.00 -3.98 -21.79
CA ARG A 29 8.38 -4.16 -23.12
C ARG A 29 8.53 -5.57 -23.69
N THR A 30 9.48 -6.33 -23.17
CA THR A 30 9.71 -7.73 -23.54
C THR A 30 9.25 -8.66 -22.42
N LEU A 31 8.80 -9.86 -22.79
CA LEU A 31 8.41 -10.86 -21.81
C LEU A 31 9.64 -11.34 -21.04
N SER A 32 9.61 -11.15 -19.73
CA SER A 32 10.61 -11.73 -18.83
C SER A 32 10.55 -13.25 -18.87
N ARG A 33 11.69 -13.92 -18.64
CA ARG A 33 11.74 -15.39 -18.54
C ARG A 33 10.87 -15.86 -17.37
N HIS A 34 10.30 -17.06 -17.49
CA HIS A 34 9.42 -17.66 -16.48
C HIS A 34 9.94 -17.53 -15.04
N GLY A 35 11.20 -17.92 -14.80
CA GLY A 35 11.79 -17.85 -13.46
C GLY A 35 11.86 -16.42 -12.88
N THR A 36 12.10 -15.42 -13.73
CA THR A 36 12.07 -14.00 -13.32
C THR A 36 10.65 -13.55 -12.98
N VAL A 37 9.66 -13.94 -13.79
CA VAL A 37 8.25 -13.62 -13.56
C VAL A 37 7.76 -14.20 -12.22
N ARG A 38 8.10 -15.46 -11.93
CA ARG A 38 7.77 -16.12 -10.65
C ARG A 38 8.41 -15.43 -9.44
N ALA A 39 9.68 -15.01 -9.54
CA ALA A 39 10.35 -14.31 -8.45
C ALA A 39 9.69 -12.94 -8.15
N PHE A 40 9.29 -12.20 -9.18
CA PHE A 40 8.52 -10.96 -9.00
C PHE A 40 7.14 -11.23 -8.41
N GLU A 41 6.44 -12.27 -8.89
CA GLU A 41 5.15 -12.67 -8.35
C GLU A 41 5.23 -12.94 -6.85
N GLU A 42 6.17 -13.77 -6.41
CA GLU A 42 6.33 -14.13 -5.00
C GLU A 42 6.61 -12.89 -4.14
N GLY A 43 7.52 -12.03 -4.59
CA GLY A 43 7.83 -10.77 -3.92
C GLY A 43 6.60 -9.87 -3.78
N PHE A 44 5.85 -9.65 -4.87
CA PHE A 44 4.67 -8.81 -4.83
C PHE A 44 3.54 -9.41 -3.99
N ARG A 45 3.31 -10.73 -4.04
CA ARG A 45 2.30 -11.40 -3.20
C ARG A 45 2.64 -11.27 -1.71
N ARG A 46 3.92 -11.43 -1.33
CA ARG A 46 4.38 -11.23 0.04
C ARG A 46 4.09 -9.81 0.52
N THR A 47 4.47 -8.81 -0.27
CA THR A 47 4.18 -7.40 0.02
C THR A 47 2.68 -7.12 0.13
N LEU A 48 1.85 -7.69 -0.73
CA LEU A 48 0.40 -7.54 -0.62
C LEU A 48 -0.14 -8.20 0.66
N GLY A 49 0.37 -9.37 1.05
CA GLY A 49 0.03 -10.02 2.31
C GLY A 49 0.27 -9.12 3.53
N GLU A 50 1.31 -8.28 3.47
CA GLU A 50 1.61 -7.29 4.51
C GLU A 50 0.75 -6.02 4.35
N LEU A 51 0.60 -5.45 3.15
CA LEU A 51 -0.11 -4.19 2.93
C LEU A 51 -1.62 -4.27 3.15
N LEU A 52 -2.25 -5.38 2.75
CA LEU A 52 -3.71 -5.55 2.83
C LEU A 52 -4.24 -5.28 4.26
N PRO A 53 -3.76 -5.94 5.33
CA PRO A 53 -4.27 -5.70 6.68
C PRO A 53 -3.96 -4.29 7.19
N HIS A 54 -2.81 -3.70 6.85
CA HIS A 54 -2.45 -2.35 7.30
C HIS A 54 -3.36 -1.29 6.68
N VAL A 55 -3.60 -1.36 5.38
CA VAL A 55 -4.51 -0.42 4.68
C VAL A 55 -5.94 -0.59 5.19
N GLU A 56 -6.39 -1.82 5.45
CA GLU A 56 -7.71 -2.09 6.02
C GLU A 56 -7.87 -1.45 7.42
N GLN A 57 -6.87 -1.61 8.29
CA GLN A 57 -6.87 -1.00 9.62
C GLN A 57 -6.84 0.53 9.57
N LEU A 58 -6.01 1.11 8.70
CA LEU A 58 -5.92 2.56 8.55
C LEU A 58 -7.22 3.16 8.01
N ALA A 59 -7.83 2.51 7.01
CA ALA A 59 -9.11 2.96 6.45
C ALA A 59 -10.26 2.83 7.46
N ALA A 60 -10.29 1.75 8.26
CA ALA A 60 -11.31 1.54 9.28
C ALA A 60 -11.26 2.54 10.45
N ALA A 61 -10.12 3.21 10.64
CA ALA A 61 -9.95 4.24 11.67
C ALA A 61 -10.49 5.62 11.26
N LEU A 62 -10.81 5.81 9.98
CA LEU A 62 -11.35 7.07 9.44
C LEU A 62 -12.89 7.06 9.44
N PRO A 63 -13.53 8.25 9.34
CA PRO A 63 -14.98 8.35 9.20
C PRO A 63 -15.52 7.50 8.05
N ALA A 64 -16.70 6.90 8.23
CA ALA A 64 -17.29 5.99 7.24
C ALA A 64 -17.57 6.66 5.89
N ASP A 65 -17.71 7.99 5.85
CA ASP A 65 -17.92 8.77 4.65
C ASP A 65 -16.63 9.28 3.98
N ASP A 66 -15.47 9.11 4.64
CA ASP A 66 -14.16 9.55 4.16
C ASP A 66 -13.83 8.97 2.77
N VAL A 67 -13.56 9.87 1.82
CA VAL A 67 -13.33 9.50 0.42
C VAL A 67 -12.02 8.71 0.25
N PRO A 68 -10.86 9.16 0.79
CA PRO A 68 -9.62 8.37 0.79
C PRO A 68 -9.78 6.94 1.32
N ALA A 69 -10.48 6.77 2.45
CA ALA A 69 -10.76 5.46 3.04
C ALA A 69 -11.55 4.56 2.07
N LYS A 70 -12.63 5.07 1.48
CA LYS A 70 -13.45 4.31 0.52
C LYS A 70 -12.66 3.89 -0.72
N VAL A 71 -11.84 4.77 -1.27
CA VAL A 71 -11.01 4.45 -2.44
C VAL A 71 -9.97 3.38 -2.08
N ALA A 72 -9.34 3.47 -0.90
CA ALA A 72 -8.40 2.46 -0.43
C ALA A 72 -9.07 1.09 -0.22
N LEU A 73 -10.28 1.05 0.35
CA LEU A 73 -11.06 -0.18 0.49
C LEU A 73 -11.43 -0.81 -0.86
N ALA A 74 -11.76 0.00 -1.87
CA ALA A 74 -11.98 -0.50 -3.22
C ALA A 74 -10.71 -1.11 -3.84
N ALA A 75 -9.55 -0.48 -3.62
CA ALA A 75 -8.26 -1.00 -4.05
C ALA A 75 -7.90 -2.32 -3.33
N LEU A 76 -8.22 -2.46 -2.04
CA LEU A 76 -8.09 -3.72 -1.29
C LEU A 76 -8.92 -4.83 -1.91
N ALA A 77 -10.20 -4.58 -2.18
CA ALA A 77 -11.10 -5.56 -2.78
C ALA A 77 -10.57 -6.03 -4.14
N GLU A 78 -10.09 -5.10 -4.96
CA GLU A 78 -9.50 -5.43 -6.26
C GLU A 78 -8.18 -6.21 -6.13
N ALA A 79 -7.33 -5.86 -5.17
CA ALA A 79 -6.10 -6.60 -4.90
C ALA A 79 -6.39 -8.04 -4.44
N ARG A 80 -7.36 -8.24 -3.55
CA ARG A 80 -7.83 -9.57 -3.11
C ARG A 80 -8.31 -10.39 -4.31
N ARG A 81 -9.20 -9.84 -5.15
CA ARG A 81 -9.68 -10.51 -6.37
C ARG A 81 -8.54 -10.96 -7.29
N ARG A 82 -7.53 -10.12 -7.51
CA ARG A 82 -6.37 -10.45 -8.37
C ARG A 82 -5.45 -11.52 -7.76
N LEU A 83 -5.40 -11.63 -6.44
CA LEU A 83 -4.62 -12.67 -5.76
C LEU A 83 -5.27 -14.05 -5.90
N ASP A 84 -6.60 -14.08 -5.99
CA ASP A 84 -7.44 -15.28 -6.13
C ASP A 84 -7.71 -15.64 -7.61
N GLU A 85 -7.31 -14.79 -8.56
CA GLU A 85 -7.52 -15.03 -9.98
C GLU A 85 -6.63 -16.17 -10.49
N ASP A 86 -7.26 -17.13 -11.17
CA ASP A 86 -6.60 -18.28 -11.78
C ASP A 86 -5.60 -17.85 -12.87
N GLU A 87 -4.52 -18.63 -12.98
CA GLU A 87 -3.47 -18.40 -13.96
C GLU A 87 -3.96 -18.79 -15.36
N ALA A 88 -4.04 -17.83 -16.28
CA ALA A 88 -4.22 -18.12 -17.69
C ALA A 88 -2.98 -18.87 -18.22
N ALA A 89 -3.19 -19.93 -19.00
CA ALA A 89 -2.10 -20.81 -19.42
C ALA A 89 -0.98 -20.09 -20.21
N GLY A 90 0.26 -20.44 -19.88
CA GLY A 90 1.47 -20.02 -20.59
C GLY A 90 2.06 -18.69 -20.13
N LEU A 91 3.31 -18.42 -20.55
CA LEU A 91 4.13 -17.30 -20.08
C LEU A 91 3.46 -15.93 -20.24
N ARG A 92 2.66 -15.74 -21.30
CA ARG A 92 1.93 -14.48 -21.51
C ARG A 92 0.86 -14.28 -20.42
N GLY A 93 0.13 -15.33 -20.07
CA GLY A 93 -0.88 -15.29 -19.01
C GLY A 93 -0.26 -15.02 -17.65
N GLU A 94 0.84 -15.69 -17.35
CA GLU A 94 1.67 -15.44 -16.16
C GLU A 94 2.10 -13.96 -16.06
N VAL A 95 2.70 -13.41 -17.12
CA VAL A 95 3.17 -12.02 -17.13
C VAL A 95 2.02 -11.04 -16.90
N GLU A 96 0.89 -11.23 -17.58
CA GLU A 96 -0.27 -10.34 -17.39
C GLU A 96 -0.84 -10.41 -15.97
N ARG A 97 -0.86 -11.60 -15.37
CA ARG A 97 -1.25 -11.77 -13.97
C ARG A 97 -0.29 -11.03 -13.04
N VAL A 98 1.02 -11.18 -13.22
CA VAL A 98 2.02 -10.46 -12.42
C VAL A 98 1.93 -8.94 -12.64
N ARG A 99 1.60 -8.46 -13.84
CA ARG A 99 1.33 -7.02 -14.08
C ARG A 99 0.13 -6.52 -13.28
N ARG A 100 -0.97 -7.31 -13.20
CA ARG A 100 -2.14 -6.93 -12.39
C ARG A 100 -1.79 -6.87 -10.91
N ILE A 101 -1.02 -7.83 -10.41
CA ILE A 101 -0.51 -7.85 -9.03
C ILE A 101 0.40 -6.63 -8.78
N ALA A 102 1.34 -6.32 -9.67
CA ALA A 102 2.24 -5.17 -9.56
C ALA A 102 1.47 -3.83 -9.50
N LYS A 103 0.41 -3.68 -10.31
CA LYS A 103 -0.49 -2.51 -10.24
C LYS A 103 -1.17 -2.39 -8.87
N SER A 104 -1.61 -3.52 -8.30
CA SER A 104 -2.19 -3.52 -6.95
C SER A 104 -1.17 -3.13 -5.88
N VAL A 105 0.09 -3.57 -5.99
CA VAL A 105 1.17 -3.13 -5.09
C VAL A 105 1.34 -1.62 -5.14
N LEU A 106 1.49 -1.03 -6.34
CA LEU A 106 1.65 0.42 -6.49
C LEU A 106 0.47 1.19 -5.91
N ALA A 107 -0.76 0.77 -6.21
CA ALA A 107 -1.97 1.42 -5.72
C ALA A 107 -2.05 1.36 -4.18
N LEU A 108 -1.84 0.19 -3.58
CA LEU A 108 -1.94 0.03 -2.13
C LEU A 108 -0.81 0.72 -1.37
N CYS A 109 0.41 0.77 -1.90
CA CYS A 109 1.46 1.61 -1.33
C CYS A 109 1.05 3.09 -1.34
N GLY A 110 0.49 3.59 -2.45
CA GLY A 110 0.00 4.97 -2.53
C GLY A 110 -1.12 5.25 -1.53
N HIS A 111 -2.07 4.34 -1.38
CA HIS A 111 -3.14 4.47 -0.40
C HIS A 111 -2.62 4.41 1.04
N HIS A 112 -1.68 3.50 1.34
CA HIS A 112 -1.03 3.42 2.64
C HIS A 112 -0.36 4.76 3.00
N ASP A 113 0.38 5.36 2.08
CA ASP A 113 1.09 6.62 2.30
C ASP A 113 0.09 7.78 2.56
N VAL A 114 -1.00 7.85 1.79
CA VAL A 114 -2.08 8.84 1.98
C VAL A 114 -2.76 8.67 3.34
N LEU A 115 -3.19 7.45 3.68
CA LEU A 115 -3.91 7.19 4.94
C LEU A 115 -3.02 7.42 6.17
N THR A 116 -1.74 7.02 6.10
CA THR A 116 -0.77 7.29 7.16
C THR A 116 -0.58 8.79 7.37
N SER A 117 -0.51 9.55 6.29
CA SER A 117 -0.39 11.01 6.35
C SER A 117 -1.63 11.64 7.01
N LEU A 118 -2.84 11.24 6.59
CA LEU A 118 -4.10 11.73 7.17
C LEU A 118 -4.17 11.48 8.67
N ARG A 119 -3.85 10.26 9.11
CA ARG A 119 -3.83 9.91 10.54
C ARG A 119 -2.82 10.75 11.34
N THR A 120 -1.67 11.03 10.74
CA THR A 120 -0.64 11.87 11.37
C THR A 120 -1.15 13.31 11.53
N TYR A 121 -1.82 13.87 10.52
CA TYR A 121 -2.41 15.20 10.59
C TYR A 121 -3.57 15.29 11.59
N GLU A 122 -4.46 14.29 11.66
CA GLU A 122 -5.54 14.25 12.67
C GLU A 122 -4.98 14.23 14.09
N SER A 123 -3.88 13.50 14.31
CA SER A 123 -3.22 13.39 15.60
C SER A 123 -2.55 14.72 16.00
N ALA A 124 -1.97 15.44 15.04
CA ALA A 124 -1.34 16.75 15.26
C ALA A 124 -2.35 17.91 15.38
N GLY A 125 -3.52 17.80 14.72
CA GLY A 125 -4.58 18.80 14.74
C GLY A 125 -5.43 18.83 16.02
N ARG A 126 -5.33 17.79 16.86
CA ARG A 126 -6.01 17.73 18.16
C ARG A 126 -5.22 18.53 19.21
N ARG A 127 -5.45 19.85 19.28
CA ARG A 127 -5.01 20.66 20.45
C ARG A 127 -5.72 20.11 21.71
N PRO A 128 -5.05 19.97 22.86
CA PRO A 128 -5.77 19.80 24.11
C PRO A 128 -6.63 21.04 24.33
N SER A 129 -7.95 20.87 24.34
CA SER A 129 -8.85 21.90 24.86
C SER A 129 -8.45 22.17 26.29
N ALA A 130 -7.79 23.31 26.51
CA ALA A 130 -7.65 23.88 27.84
C ALA A 130 -9.04 24.43 28.22
N GLU A 131 -9.93 23.54 28.64
CA GLU A 131 -11.04 23.92 29.51
C GLU A 131 -10.53 23.88 30.94
N GLY A 132 -10.44 25.07 31.51
CA GLY A 132 -10.13 25.36 32.89
C GLY A 132 -10.49 26.82 33.17
N GLU A 133 -11.63 27.25 32.64
CA GLU A 133 -12.37 28.39 33.18
C GLU A 133 -13.12 27.85 34.39
N ASP A 134 -12.62 28.16 35.59
CA ASP A 134 -13.51 28.42 36.71
C ASP A 134 -12.96 29.58 37.53
N ALA A 135 -13.90 30.47 37.83
CA ALA A 135 -13.75 31.78 38.47
C ALA A 135 -13.49 31.61 40.00
N PRO A 136 -13.39 32.68 40.84
CA PRO A 136 -13.92 34.04 40.69
C PRO A 136 -12.91 35.20 40.77
#